data_AF-A0A2A3MCU7-F1
#
_entry.id   AF-A0A2A3MCU7-F1
#
_cell.length_a   1.000
_cell.length_b   1.000
_cell.length_c   1.000
_cell.angle_alpha   90.00
_cell.angle_beta   90.00
_cell.angle_gamma   90.00
#
_symmetry.space_group_name_H-M   'P 1'
#
loop_
_entity.id
_entity.type
_entity.pdbx_description
1 polymer ?
#
loop_
_entity_poly.entity_id
_entity_poly.type
_entity_poly.pdbx_seq_one_letter_code
_entity_poly.pdbx_strand_id
1 'polypeptide(L)' 'MRIGQLAQLVGVETQTIRFYEQQGLLPPPDRQDNGYRVYTE' A
#
# COMPACT_ATOMS: atom_id res chain seq x y z
N MET A 1 -4.50 2.58 -6.64
CA MET A 1 -5.31 2.84 -5.43
C MET A 1 -4.44 3.45 -4.32
N ARG A 2 -4.98 4.29 -3.43
CA ARG A 2 -4.24 4.74 -2.23
C ARG A 2 -4.21 3.64 -1.16
N ILE A 3 -3.24 3.69 -0.23
CA ILE A 3 -3.11 2.68 0.85
C ILE A 3 -4.39 2.49 1.67
N GLY A 4 -5.14 3.58 1.92
CA GLY A 4 -6.42 3.50 2.65
C GLY A 4 -7.52 2.78 1.88
N GLN A 5 -7.54 2.92 0.54
CA GLN A 5 -8.49 2.20 -0.31
C GLN A 5 -8.13 0.72 -0.38
N LEU A 6 -6.84 0.39 -0.46
CA LEU A 6 -6.37 -1.00 -0.40
C LEU A 6 -6.74 -1.65 0.93
N ALA A 7 -6.46 -0.96 2.04
CA ALA A 7 -6.81 -1.40 3.40
C ALA A 7 -8.30 -1.74 3.53
N GLN A 8 -9.18 -0.86 3.04
CA GLN A 8 -10.61 -1.10 3.04
C GLN A 8 -11.03 -2.27 2.15
N LEU A 9 -10.43 -2.41 0.96
CA LEU A 9 -10.76 -3.48 0.03
C LEU A 9 -10.43 -4.87 0.60
N VAL A 10 -9.25 -5.02 1.21
CA VAL A 10 -8.79 -6.31 1.75
C VAL A 10 -9.19 -6.53 3.21
N GLY A 11 -9.82 -5.55 3.86
CA GLY A 11 -10.27 -5.64 5.25
C GLY A 11 -9.13 -5.65 6.28
N VAL A 12 -8.02 -4.97 6.01
CA VAL A 12 -6.88 -4.88 6.93
C VAL A 12 -6.55 -3.43 7.25
N GLU A 13 -5.80 -3.19 8.32
CA GLU A 13 -5.33 -1.84 8.62
C GLU A 13 -4.23 -1.37 7.66
N THR A 14 -4.16 -0.07 7.40
CA THR A 14 -3.07 0.52 6.60
C THR A 14 -1.68 0.24 7.18
N GLN A 15 -1.58 0.05 8.51
CA GLN A 15 -0.35 -0.34 9.19
C GLN A 15 0.09 -1.76 8.83
N THR A 16 -0.85 -2.69 8.68
CA THR A 16 -0.59 -4.07 8.23
C THR A 16 0.01 -4.09 6.83
N ILE A 17 -0.51 -3.26 5.92
CA ILE A 17 0.05 -3.14 4.56
C ILE A 17 1.49 -2.64 4.61
N ARG A 18 1.78 -1.60 5.41
CA ARG A 18 3.15 -1.09 5.59
C ARG A 18 4.07 -2.12 6.23
N PHE A 19 3.54 -2.91 7.16
CA PHE A 19 4.29 -4.00 7.77
C PHE A 19 4.71 -5.02 6.71
N TYR A 20 3.81 -5.45 5.83
CA TYR A 20 4.15 -6.36 4.74
C TYR A 20 5.10 -5.74 3.69
N GLU A 21 4.97 -4.44 3.39
CA GLU A 21 5.94 -3.69 2.56
C GLU A 21 7.34 -3.71 3.21
N GLN A 22 7.44 -3.46 4.52
CA GLN A 22 8.70 -3.48 5.26
C GLN A 22 9.33 -4.88 5.36
N GLN A 23 8.51 -5.93 5.45
CA GLN A 23 8.96 -7.32 5.45
C GLN A 23 9.32 -7.84 4.04
N GLY A 24 9.10 -7.04 2.98
CA GLY A 24 9.32 -7.46 1.60
C GLY A 24 8.30 -8.49 1.08
N LEU A 25 7.16 -8.64 1.77
CA LEU A 25 6.08 -9.54 1.40
C LEU A 25 5.15 -8.93 0.34
N LEU A 26 5.19 -7.60 0.19
CA LEU A 26 4.50 -6.87 -0.88
C LEU A 26 5.53 -6.16 -1.77
N PRO A 27 5.26 -6.06 -3.08
CA PRO A 27 6.07 -5.23 -3.96
C PRO A 27 6.00 -3.76 -3.51
N PRO A 28 7.09 -2.98 -3.69
CA PRO A 28 7.08 -1.56 -3.36
C PRO A 28 6.03 -0.85 -4.23
N PRO A 29 5.15 -0.02 -3.63
CA PRO A 29 4.14 0.70 -4.38
C PRO A 29 4.77 1.76 -5.28
N ASP A 30 4.16 1.98 -6.43
CA ASP A 30 4.52 3.07 -7.33
C ASP A 30 4.40 4.42 -6.61
N ARG A 31 5.30 5.34 -6.93
CA ARG A 31 5.23 6.71 -6.43
C ARG A 31 4.69 7.60 -7.55
N GLN A 32 3.61 8.32 -7.27
CA GLN A 32 3.19 9.41 -8.13
C GLN A 32 4.15 10.60 -8.00
N ASP A 33 4.14 11.49 -9.00
CA ASP A 33 4.98 12.71 -9.04
C ASP A 33 4.78 13.63 -7.81
N ASN A 34 3.64 13.49 -7.13
CA ASN A 34 3.28 14.19 -5.90
C ASN A 34 3.79 13.50 -4.62
N GLY A 35 4.56 12.40 -4.74
CA GLY A 35 5.14 11.63 -3.62
C GLY A 35 4.18 10.66 -2.93
N TYR A 36 2.92 10.56 -3.38
CA TYR A 36 1.99 9.58 -2.82
C TYR A 36 2.28 8.17 -3.32
N ARG A 37 2.15 7.19 -2.41
CA ARG A 37 2.20 5.76 -2.73
C ARG A 37 0.89 5.33 -3.40
N VAL A 38 1.03 4.66 -4.54
CA VAL A 38 -0.06 4.07 -5.30
C VAL A 38 0.17 2.57 -5.37
N TYR A 39 -0.88 1.85 -4.99
CA TYR A 39 -0.98 0.41 -5.09
C TYR A 39 -1.79 0.13 -6.35
N THR A 40 -1.09 -0.18 -7.43
CA THR A 40 -1.61 -0.69 -8.70
C THR A 40 -1.77 -2.22 -8.57
N GLU A 41 -2.82 -2.79 -9.18
CA GLU A 41 -2.86 -4.24 -9.43
C GLU A 41 -1.85 -4.60 -10.54
#